data_AF-N9QWQ7-F1
#
_entry.id   AF-N9QWQ7-F1
#
_cell.length_a   1.000
_cell.length_b   1.000
_cell.length_c   1.000
_cell.angle_alpha   90.00
_cell.angle_beta   90.00
_cell.angle_gamma   90.00
#
_symmetry.space_group_name_H-M   'P 1'
#
loop_
_entity.id
_entity.type
_entity.pdbx_description
1 polymer ?
#
loop_
_entity_poly.entity_id
_entity_poly.type
_entity_poly.pdbx_seq_one_letter_code
_entity_poly.pdbx_strand_id
1 'polypeptide(L)'
;MIDNNFTEDIEKDPNRIAGGKVIYPSLLAPGIHKISLETLEQTVLVPFQDKRTRSNLCNRLRALIQELETYQVEMIIWLDGSFCSKKPHPSDIDIVLFLNEEDLNKLSSKKYNELLSYLENRNTIRARYGCDLFFNTMSDEGRYHYRRSLFSFNQLSEAKGFIQLRVNSHEYLYS
;
A
#
# COMPACT_ATOMS: atom_id res chain seq x y z
N MET A 1 -10.35 20.30 -1.55
CA MET A 1 -10.12 19.44 -2.73
C MET A 1 -8.70 19.72 -3.20
N ILE A 2 -7.94 18.70 -3.58
CA ILE A 2 -6.58 18.81 -4.12
C ILE A 2 -6.73 19.08 -5.61
N ASP A 3 -6.36 20.29 -6.01
CA ASP A 3 -6.45 20.83 -7.36
C ASP A 3 -5.07 21.25 -7.89
N ASN A 4 -5.06 21.87 -9.07
CA ASN A 4 -3.81 22.31 -9.70
C ASN A 4 -3.10 23.41 -8.91
N ASN A 5 -3.85 24.32 -8.26
CA ASN A 5 -3.26 25.40 -7.47
C ASN A 5 -2.52 24.84 -6.26
N PHE A 6 -3.15 23.93 -5.51
CA PHE A 6 -2.48 23.23 -4.41
C PHE A 6 -1.19 22.53 -4.88
N THR A 7 -1.25 21.89 -6.04
CA THR A 7 -0.10 21.16 -6.60
C THR A 7 1.05 22.11 -6.92
N GLU A 8 0.76 23.21 -7.62
CA GLU A 8 1.78 24.22 -7.97
C GLU A 8 2.43 24.85 -6.74
N ASP A 9 1.65 25.13 -5.69
CA ASP A 9 2.17 25.70 -4.45
C ASP A 9 3.18 24.75 -3.78
N ILE A 10 2.86 23.45 -3.72
CA ILE A 10 3.74 22.44 -3.15
C ILE A 10 5.01 22.25 -4.00
N GLU A 11 4.89 22.29 -5.34
CA GLU A 11 6.03 22.10 -6.24
C GLU A 11 6.99 23.30 -6.26
N LYS A 12 6.51 24.50 -5.94
CA LYS A 12 7.32 25.72 -5.85
C LYS A 12 7.92 25.95 -4.46
N ASP A 13 7.46 25.24 -3.42
CA ASP A 13 7.96 25.40 -2.06
C ASP A 13 9.34 24.71 -1.88
N PRO A 14 10.44 25.47 -1.66
CA PRO A 14 11.77 24.89 -1.48
C PRO A 14 11.87 23.99 -0.25
N ASN A 15 11.02 24.18 0.77
CA ASN A 15 11.01 23.34 1.98
C ASN A 15 10.37 21.97 1.73
N ARG A 16 9.72 21.78 0.58
CA ARG A 16 9.16 20.50 0.16
C ARG A 16 10.14 19.68 -0.67
N ILE A 17 11.40 20.09 -0.82
CA ILE A 17 12.39 19.36 -1.62
C ILE A 17 13.30 18.52 -0.73
N ALA A 18 13.37 17.21 -0.99
CA ALA A 18 14.36 16.31 -0.38
C ALA A 18 14.95 15.39 -1.44
N GLY A 19 16.29 15.28 -1.48
CA GLY A 19 16.98 14.41 -2.45
C GLY A 19 16.65 14.73 -3.91
N GLY A 20 16.42 16.01 -4.24
CA GLY A 20 16.04 16.46 -5.58
C GLY A 20 14.61 16.12 -6.01
N LYS A 21 13.75 15.71 -5.07
CA LYS A 21 12.33 15.37 -5.32
C LYS A 21 11.41 16.22 -4.46
N VAL A 22 10.27 16.59 -5.01
CA VAL A 22 9.17 17.22 -4.26
C VAL A 22 8.50 16.17 -3.37
N ILE A 23 8.43 16.47 -2.08
CA ILE A 23 7.82 15.64 -1.03
C ILE A 23 6.46 16.22 -0.71
N TYR A 24 5.41 15.52 -1.14
CA TYR A 24 4.05 15.94 -0.89
C TYR A 24 3.63 15.62 0.55
N PRO A 25 2.80 16.47 1.19
CA PRO A 25 2.24 16.17 2.51
C PRO A 25 1.44 14.86 2.49
N SER A 26 1.32 14.20 3.64
CA SER A 26 0.48 12.99 3.73
C SER A 26 -0.98 13.32 3.43
N LEU A 27 -1.66 12.37 2.78
CA LEU A 27 -3.10 12.44 2.57
C LEU A 27 -3.85 12.14 3.87
N LEU A 28 -3.25 11.32 4.73
CA LEU A 28 -3.85 10.73 5.92
C LEU A 28 -3.22 11.35 7.18
N ALA A 29 -4.02 11.49 8.23
CA ALA A 29 -3.49 11.84 9.55
C ALA A 29 -2.48 10.77 10.02
N PRO A 30 -1.47 11.12 10.84
CA PRO A 30 -0.50 10.15 11.35
C PRO A 30 -1.14 8.89 11.97
N GLY A 31 -0.65 7.70 11.60
CA GLY A 31 -1.12 6.43 12.14
C GLY A 31 -1.57 5.40 11.09
N ILE A 32 -2.07 4.26 11.56
CA ILE A 32 -2.53 3.16 10.70
C ILE A 32 -4.04 3.30 10.46
N HIS A 33 -4.44 3.49 9.21
CA HIS A 33 -5.83 3.62 8.81
C HIS A 33 -6.36 2.27 8.33
N LYS A 34 -7.01 1.54 9.24
CA LYS A 34 -7.64 0.26 8.92
C LYS A 34 -8.98 0.51 8.22
N ILE A 35 -9.07 0.17 6.94
CA ILE A 35 -10.28 0.38 6.14
C ILE A 35 -10.56 -0.87 5.29
N SER A 36 -11.77 -0.93 4.72
CA SER A 36 -12.14 -1.99 3.78
C SER A 36 -11.73 -1.63 2.34
N LEU A 37 -11.76 -2.63 1.44
CA LEU A 37 -11.47 -2.40 0.02
C LEU A 37 -12.51 -1.48 -0.63
N GLU A 38 -13.76 -1.51 -0.16
CA GLU A 38 -14.83 -0.62 -0.61
C GLU A 38 -14.58 0.83 -0.20
N THR A 39 -14.05 1.07 1.00
CA THR A 39 -13.71 2.42 1.50
C THR A 39 -12.41 2.97 0.92
N LEU A 40 -11.56 2.12 0.34
CA LEU A 40 -10.26 2.53 -0.21
C LEU A 40 -10.39 3.66 -1.23
N GLU A 41 -11.24 3.47 -2.24
CA GLU A 41 -11.40 4.46 -3.31
C GLU A 41 -11.95 5.79 -2.78
N GLN A 42 -12.86 5.75 -1.80
CA GLN A 42 -13.35 6.97 -1.17
C GLN A 42 -12.19 7.74 -0.53
N THR A 43 -11.34 7.04 0.21
CA THR A 43 -10.17 7.60 0.89
C THR A 43 -9.17 8.23 -0.08
N VAL A 44 -8.86 7.56 -1.19
CA VAL A 44 -7.75 7.98 -2.07
C VAL A 44 -8.18 8.76 -3.31
N LEU A 45 -9.46 8.76 -3.68
CA LEU A 45 -9.98 9.45 -4.86
C LEU A 45 -10.76 10.73 -4.53
N VAL A 46 -11.63 10.70 -3.51
CA VAL A 46 -12.52 11.84 -3.18
C VAL A 46 -11.74 13.14 -2.93
N PRO A 47 -10.57 13.12 -2.25
CA PRO A 47 -9.83 14.36 -2.01
C PRO A 47 -9.33 15.06 -3.28
N PHE A 48 -9.25 14.39 -4.44
CA PHE A 48 -8.60 14.89 -5.66
C PHE A 48 -9.61 15.30 -6.73
N GLN A 49 -9.31 16.38 -7.45
CA GLN A 49 -10.08 16.79 -8.62
C GLN A 49 -9.79 15.88 -9.82
N ASP A 50 -8.52 15.68 -10.16
CA ASP A 50 -8.11 14.68 -11.16
C ASP A 50 -7.81 13.34 -10.48
N LYS A 51 -8.56 12.32 -10.87
CA LYS A 51 -8.52 10.99 -10.28
C LYS A 51 -7.92 9.94 -11.22
N ARG A 52 -7.60 10.29 -12.47
CA ARG A 52 -7.28 9.32 -13.55
C ARG A 52 -6.21 8.31 -13.13
N THR A 53 -5.05 8.80 -12.67
CA THR A 53 -3.93 7.94 -12.28
C THR A 53 -4.27 7.07 -11.07
N ARG A 54 -4.94 7.66 -10.06
CA ARG A 54 -5.30 6.96 -8.83
C ARG A 54 -6.38 5.91 -9.06
N SER A 55 -7.40 6.21 -9.87
CA SER A 55 -8.43 5.24 -10.28
C SER A 55 -7.81 4.06 -11.02
N ASN A 56 -6.85 4.30 -11.92
CA ASN A 56 -6.11 3.22 -12.58
C ASN A 56 -5.33 2.34 -11.58
N LEU A 57 -4.64 2.95 -10.62
CA LEU A 57 -3.93 2.22 -9.56
C LEU A 57 -4.89 1.44 -8.66
N CYS A 58 -6.05 1.99 -8.28
CA CYS A 58 -7.08 1.28 -7.53
C CYS A 58 -7.60 0.05 -8.28
N ASN A 59 -7.88 0.18 -9.58
CA ASN A 59 -8.32 -0.94 -10.41
C ASN A 59 -7.28 -2.06 -10.49
N ARG A 60 -6.00 -1.68 -10.65
CA ARG A 60 -4.89 -2.63 -10.69
C ARG A 60 -4.63 -3.29 -9.33
N LEU A 61 -4.72 -2.54 -8.25
CA LEU A 61 -4.63 -3.08 -6.89
C LEU A 61 -5.77 -4.08 -6.61
N ARG A 62 -6.99 -3.79 -7.04
CA ARG A 62 -8.12 -4.72 -6.93
C ARG A 62 -7.83 -6.03 -7.65
N ALA A 63 -7.28 -5.98 -8.87
CA ALA A 63 -6.89 -7.18 -9.60
C ALA A 63 -5.77 -7.97 -8.90
N LEU A 64 -4.78 -7.29 -8.29
CA LEU A 64 -3.77 -7.94 -7.46
C LEU A 64 -4.40 -8.65 -6.25
N ILE A 65 -5.29 -7.96 -5.52
CA ILE A 65 -5.97 -8.53 -4.35
C ILE A 65 -6.79 -9.77 -4.76
N GLN A 66 -7.54 -9.70 -5.86
CA GLN A 66 -8.30 -10.83 -6.39
C GLN A 66 -7.42 -12.04 -6.73
N GLU A 67 -6.21 -11.82 -7.25
CA GLU A 67 -5.25 -12.91 -7.50
C GLU A 67 -4.73 -13.51 -6.19
N LEU A 68 -4.40 -12.66 -5.22
CA LEU A 68 -3.94 -13.08 -3.89
C LEU A 68 -5.01 -13.83 -3.10
N GLU A 69 -6.28 -13.47 -3.25
CA GLU A 69 -7.42 -14.14 -2.61
C GLU A 69 -7.48 -15.63 -2.96
N THR A 70 -7.08 -16.02 -4.18
CA THR A 70 -7.13 -17.41 -4.66
C THR A 70 -6.28 -18.39 -3.86
N TYR A 71 -5.28 -17.88 -3.13
CA TYR A 71 -4.42 -18.69 -2.27
C TYR A 71 -5.06 -19.02 -0.92
N GLN A 72 -6.17 -18.37 -0.55
CA GLN A 72 -6.88 -18.62 0.72
C GLN A 72 -5.98 -18.48 1.96
N VAL A 73 -4.98 -17.62 1.88
CA VAL A 73 -4.10 -17.23 2.99
C VAL A 73 -4.61 -15.91 3.55
N GLU A 74 -4.78 -15.81 4.86
CA GLU A 74 -5.06 -14.52 5.51
C GLU A 74 -3.88 -13.56 5.31
N MET A 75 -4.18 -12.33 4.90
CA MET A 75 -3.16 -11.31 4.65
C MET A 75 -3.53 -9.98 5.30
N ILE A 76 -2.53 -9.32 5.89
CA ILE A 76 -2.56 -7.89 6.19
C ILE A 76 -1.79 -7.18 5.09
N ILE A 77 -2.43 -6.21 4.45
CA ILE A 77 -1.85 -5.43 3.35
C ILE A 77 -1.69 -3.99 3.82
N TRP A 78 -0.45 -3.49 3.82
CA TRP A 78 -0.18 -2.07 4.02
C TRP A 78 0.06 -1.38 2.68
N LEU A 79 -0.59 -0.23 2.49
CA LEU A 79 -0.44 0.63 1.31
C LEU A 79 0.11 1.98 1.73
N ASP A 80 1.10 2.47 0.99
CA ASP A 80 1.81 3.70 1.30
C ASP A 80 2.38 4.37 0.04
N GLY A 81 3.41 5.21 0.22
CA GLY A 81 4.12 5.86 -0.84
C GLY A 81 3.44 7.15 -1.28
N SER A 82 3.76 7.56 -2.50
CA SER A 82 3.11 8.73 -3.10
C SER A 82 1.59 8.55 -3.30
N PHE A 83 1.11 7.30 -3.30
CA PHE A 83 -0.31 6.99 -3.33
C PHE A 83 -1.04 7.44 -2.06
N CYS A 84 -0.41 7.37 -0.88
CA CYS A 84 -0.95 7.86 0.39
C CYS A 84 -0.53 9.31 0.73
N SER A 85 -0.03 10.06 -0.25
CA SER A 85 0.28 11.48 -0.13
C SER A 85 -0.67 12.34 -0.96
N LYS A 86 -0.57 13.66 -0.82
CA LYS A 86 -1.30 14.63 -1.64
C LYS A 86 -0.72 14.81 -3.05
N LYS A 87 0.21 13.94 -3.49
CA LYS A 87 0.72 13.94 -4.87
C LYS A 87 -0.44 13.61 -5.83
N PRO A 88 -0.75 14.45 -6.84
CA PRO A 88 -1.90 14.21 -7.72
C PRO A 88 -1.74 12.95 -8.58
N HIS A 89 -0.53 12.73 -9.10
CA HIS A 89 -0.22 11.63 -10.02
C HIS A 89 0.86 10.70 -9.43
N PRO A 90 0.51 9.79 -8.50
CA PRO A 90 1.41 8.75 -8.04
C PRO A 90 1.74 7.76 -9.18
N SER A 91 2.98 7.29 -9.25
CA SER A 91 3.43 6.34 -10.28
C SER A 91 3.01 4.89 -10.00
N ASP A 92 2.91 4.56 -8.73
CA ASP A 92 2.86 3.23 -8.15
C ASP A 92 2.31 3.30 -6.72
N ILE A 93 2.05 2.13 -6.14
CA ILE A 93 1.67 1.94 -4.74
C ILE A 93 2.79 1.18 -4.05
N ASP A 94 3.33 1.72 -2.95
CA ASP A 94 4.24 0.95 -2.09
C ASP A 94 3.40 0.01 -1.22
N ILE A 95 3.69 -1.29 -1.29
CA ILE A 95 2.92 -2.34 -0.60
C ILE A 95 3.82 -3.22 0.27
N VAL A 96 3.33 -3.52 1.48
CA VAL A 96 3.86 -4.62 2.28
C VAL A 96 2.74 -5.60 2.60
N LEU A 97 2.94 -6.86 2.24
CA LEU A 97 2.10 -7.97 2.66
C LEU A 97 2.66 -8.62 3.91
N PHE A 98 1.78 -8.95 4.85
CA PHE A 98 2.07 -9.85 5.96
C PHE A 98 1.16 -11.07 5.84
N LEU A 99 1.75 -12.23 5.64
CA LEU A 99 1.07 -13.50 5.38
C LEU A 99 0.90 -14.30 6.68
N ASN A 100 -0.29 -14.87 6.90
CA ASN A 100 -0.52 -15.78 8.01
C ASN A 100 0.26 -17.09 7.81
N GLU A 101 1.14 -17.42 8.75
CA GLU A 101 2.04 -18.57 8.65
C GLU A 101 1.30 -19.91 8.76
N GLU A 102 0.23 -19.98 9.57
CA GLU A 102 -0.57 -21.20 9.70
C GLU A 102 -1.28 -21.54 8.39
N ASP A 103 -1.81 -20.55 7.69
CA ASP A 103 -2.45 -20.78 6.39
C ASP A 103 -1.43 -21.12 5.30
N LEU A 104 -0.26 -20.49 5.32
CA LEU A 104 0.84 -20.86 4.43
C LEU A 104 1.23 -22.34 4.61
N ASN A 105 1.30 -22.82 5.85
CA ASN A 105 1.63 -24.21 6.17
C ASN A 105 0.53 -25.22 5.75
N LYS A 106 -0.71 -24.76 5.53
CA LYS A 106 -1.82 -25.58 5.01
C LYS A 106 -1.82 -25.69 3.49
N LEU A 107 -1.04 -24.87 2.78
CA LEU A 107 -0.96 -24.94 1.33
C LEU A 107 -0.27 -26.24 0.88
N SER A 108 -0.69 -26.78 -0.27
CA SER A 108 0.10 -27.81 -0.94
C SER A 108 1.44 -27.22 -1.37
N SER A 109 2.50 -28.05 -1.42
CA SER A 109 3.84 -27.60 -1.81
C SER A 109 3.86 -26.90 -3.16
N LYS A 110 3.00 -27.33 -4.09
CA LYS A 110 2.81 -26.67 -5.39
C LYS A 110 2.27 -25.24 -5.23
N LYS A 111 1.16 -25.05 -4.52
CA LYS A 111 0.56 -23.72 -4.31
C LYS A 111 1.47 -22.79 -3.52
N TYR A 112 2.17 -23.31 -2.52
CA TYR A 112 3.15 -22.57 -1.74
C TYR A 112 4.27 -22.01 -2.63
N ASN A 113 4.88 -22.88 -3.46
CA ASN A 113 5.93 -22.47 -4.38
C ASN A 113 5.44 -21.50 -5.46
N GLU A 114 4.21 -21.69 -5.95
CA GLU A 114 3.57 -20.76 -6.90
C GLU A 114 3.38 -19.37 -6.26
N LEU A 115 2.89 -19.29 -5.03
CA LEU A 115 2.72 -18.03 -4.29
C LEU A 115 4.07 -17.32 -4.08
N LEU A 116 5.07 -18.04 -3.57
CA LEU A 116 6.38 -17.43 -3.31
C LEU A 116 7.04 -16.95 -4.59
N SER A 117 7.06 -17.77 -5.65
CA SER A 117 7.62 -17.38 -6.94
C SER A 117 6.92 -16.16 -7.53
N TYR A 118 5.60 -16.08 -7.36
CA TYR A 118 4.81 -14.92 -7.76
C TYR A 118 5.20 -13.66 -6.99
N LEU A 119 5.25 -13.74 -5.64
CA LEU A 119 5.58 -12.61 -4.77
C LEU A 119 7.03 -12.12 -4.90
N GLU A 120 7.97 -13.03 -5.16
CA GLU A 120 9.38 -12.71 -5.40
C GLU A 120 9.59 -11.99 -6.75
N ASN A 121 8.68 -12.17 -7.71
CA ASN A 121 8.75 -11.53 -9.03
C ASN A 121 8.22 -10.09 -9.01
N ARG A 122 8.88 -9.24 -8.21
CA ARG A 122 8.53 -7.83 -7.99
C ARG A 122 8.43 -7.02 -9.28
N ASN A 123 9.26 -7.29 -10.28
CA ASN A 123 9.21 -6.61 -11.58
C ASN A 123 7.90 -6.90 -12.32
N THR A 124 7.44 -8.15 -12.30
CA THR A 124 6.16 -8.53 -12.90
C THR A 124 5.00 -7.91 -12.15
N ILE A 125 5.03 -7.92 -10.82
CA ILE A 125 4.00 -7.27 -9.98
C ILE A 125 3.94 -5.77 -10.28
N ARG A 126 5.09 -5.09 -10.36
CA ARG A 126 5.14 -3.67 -10.71
C ARG A 126 4.59 -3.40 -12.11
N ALA A 127 4.99 -4.18 -13.10
CA ALA A 127 4.54 -4.02 -14.49
C ALA A 127 3.03 -4.29 -14.64
N ARG A 128 2.50 -5.33 -13.98
CA ARG A 128 1.08 -5.73 -14.10
C ARG A 128 0.17 -4.86 -13.22
N TYR A 129 0.58 -4.61 -11.98
CA TYR A 129 -0.27 -3.99 -10.95
C TYR A 129 0.13 -2.59 -10.51
N GLY A 130 1.32 -2.12 -10.85
CA GLY A 130 1.79 -0.81 -10.43
C GLY A 130 2.07 -0.77 -8.94
N CYS A 131 2.39 -1.93 -8.37
CA CYS A 131 2.66 -2.10 -6.97
C CYS A 131 4.15 -2.40 -6.79
N ASP A 132 4.80 -1.63 -5.93
CA ASP A 132 6.11 -1.95 -5.41
C ASP A 132 5.94 -2.81 -4.15
N LEU A 133 5.97 -4.13 -4.34
CA LEU A 133 5.56 -5.10 -3.33
C LEU A 133 6.75 -5.70 -2.58
N PHE A 134 6.63 -5.70 -1.26
CA PHE A 134 7.40 -6.52 -0.34
C PHE A 134 6.46 -7.43 0.45
N PHE A 135 6.98 -8.55 0.97
CA PHE A 135 6.18 -9.45 1.80
C PHE A 135 7.01 -10.03 2.95
N ASN A 136 6.34 -10.37 4.05
CA ASN A 136 6.89 -11.07 5.23
C ASN A 136 5.78 -11.95 5.83
N THR A 137 6.11 -12.79 6.82
CA THR A 137 5.09 -13.45 7.63
C THR A 137 4.59 -12.51 8.74
N MET A 138 3.38 -12.73 9.26
CA MET A 138 2.85 -11.99 10.40
C MET A 138 3.63 -12.23 11.70
N SER A 139 4.31 -13.38 11.80
CA SER A 139 5.16 -13.77 12.93
C SER A 139 6.51 -13.03 12.96
N ASP A 140 6.92 -12.39 11.86
CA ASP A 140 8.16 -11.61 11.81
C ASP A 140 7.96 -10.21 12.41
N GLU A 141 7.96 -10.13 13.75
CA GLU A 141 7.81 -8.89 14.50
C GLU A 141 8.88 -7.85 14.14
N GLY A 142 10.12 -8.30 13.88
CA GLY A 142 11.23 -7.42 13.52
C GLY A 142 10.97 -6.69 12.20
N ARG A 143 10.55 -7.42 11.16
CA ARG A 143 10.16 -6.83 9.87
C ARG A 143 8.88 -6.00 10.00
N TYR A 144 7.92 -6.44 10.79
CA TYR A 144 6.71 -5.68 11.06
C TYR A 144 7.03 -4.28 11.63
N HIS A 145 7.82 -4.21 12.70
CA HIS A 145 8.21 -2.94 13.32
C HIS A 145 9.10 -2.09 12.42
N TYR A 146 10.03 -2.71 11.70
CA TYR A 146 10.87 -2.01 10.72
C TYR A 146 10.03 -1.34 9.63
N ARG A 147 9.09 -2.08 9.03
CA ARG A 147 8.18 -1.54 8.00
C ARG A 147 7.27 -0.46 8.56
N ARG A 148 6.75 -0.65 9.79
CA ARG A 148 5.93 0.36 10.46
C ARG A 148 6.70 1.67 10.64
N SER A 149 7.96 1.60 11.03
CA SER A 149 8.84 2.78 11.14
C SER A 149 8.97 3.51 9.80
N LEU A 150 9.32 2.79 8.74
CA LEU A 150 9.43 3.34 7.38
C LEU A 150 8.12 3.98 6.89
N PHE A 151 6.99 3.35 7.18
CA PHE A 151 5.67 3.80 6.72
C PHE A 151 5.10 4.94 7.58
N SER A 152 5.71 5.26 8.73
CA SER A 152 5.19 6.29 9.64
C SER A 152 5.75 7.69 9.36
N PHE A 153 6.81 7.82 8.56
CA PHE A 153 7.46 9.11 8.28
C PHE A 153 7.76 9.30 6.79
N ASN A 154 7.61 10.51 6.26
CA ASN A 154 8.10 10.84 4.91
C ASN A 154 9.59 11.21 4.92
N GLN A 155 10.11 11.58 3.75
CA GLN A 155 11.51 11.93 3.53
C GLN A 155 11.93 13.25 4.20
N LEU A 156 10.98 14.03 4.71
CA LEU A 156 11.20 15.23 5.52
C LEU A 156 11.04 14.94 7.03
N SER A 157 10.93 13.66 7.42
CA SER A 157 10.66 13.21 8.79
C SER A 157 9.32 13.69 9.36
N GLU A 158 8.38 14.07 8.50
CA GLU A 158 7.02 14.40 8.93
C GLU A 158 6.24 13.12 9.18
N ALA A 159 5.52 13.07 10.31
CA ALA A 159 4.64 11.95 10.62
C ALA A 159 3.52 11.84 9.56
N LYS A 160 3.23 10.62 9.11
CA LYS A 160 2.23 10.35 8.07
C LYS A 160 1.35 9.14 8.41
N GLY A 161 0.17 9.10 7.78
CA GLY A 161 -0.68 7.93 7.82
C GLY A 161 -0.46 7.01 6.62
N PHE A 162 -0.74 5.73 6.82
CA PHE A 162 -0.79 4.72 5.76
C PHE A 162 -1.99 3.80 5.94
N ILE A 163 -2.39 3.12 4.87
CA ILE A 163 -3.61 2.32 4.84
C ILE A 163 -3.29 0.87 5.20
N GLN A 164 -4.16 0.25 5.97
CA GLN A 164 -4.17 -1.19 6.19
C GLN A 164 -5.47 -1.80 5.68
N LEU A 165 -5.36 -2.83 4.84
CA LEU A 165 -6.45 -3.71 4.44
C LEU A 165 -6.24 -5.10 5.05
N ARG A 166 -7.32 -5.88 5.15
CA ARG A 166 -7.29 -7.31 5.44
C ARG A 166 -7.93 -8.08 4.30
N VAL A 167 -7.36 -9.24 3.97
CA VAL A 167 -7.83 -10.15 2.92
C VAL A 167 -7.91 -11.55 3.51
N ASN A 168 -8.97 -12.30 3.15
CA ASN A 168 -9.25 -13.63 3.68
C ASN A 168 -9.21 -13.71 5.22
N SER A 169 -9.65 -12.65 5.91
CA SER A 169 -9.56 -12.63 7.37
C SER A 169 -10.46 -13.68 7.98
N HIS A 170 -9.91 -14.46 8.91
CA HIS A 170 -10.70 -15.37 9.72
C HIS A 170 -11.44 -14.52 10.77
N GLU A 171 -12.70 -14.15 10.50
CA GLU A 171 -13.52 -13.34 11.42
C GLU A 171 -13.66 -13.96 12.83
N TYR A 172 -13.28 -15.23 13.02
CA TYR A 172 -13.50 -16.01 14.24
C TYR A 172 -12.29 -16.23 15.15
N LEU A 173 -11.09 -15.73 14.82
CA LEU A 173 -9.89 -16.06 15.62
C LEU A 173 -9.39 -14.95 16.56
N TYR A 174 -9.96 -13.75 16.50
CA TYR A 174 -9.54 -12.64 17.36
C TYR A 174 -10.71 -11.75 17.79
N SER A 175 -11.58 -12.32 18.63
CA SER A 175 -12.43 -11.58 19.58
C SER A 175 -11.70 -11.38 20.90
#